data_AF-A0A9R1W1Y8-F1
#
_entry.id   AF-A0A9R1W1Y8-F1
#
_cell.length_a   1.000
_cell.length_b   1.000
_cell.length_c   1.000
_cell.angle_alpha   90.00
_cell.angle_beta   90.00
_cell.angle_gamma   90.00
#
_symmetry.space_group_name_H-M   'P 1'
#
loop_
_entity.id
_entity.type
_entity.pdbx_description
1 polymer ?
#
loop_
_entity_poly.entity_id
_entity_poly.type
_entity_poly.pdbx_seq_one_letter_code
_entity_poly.pdbx_strand_id
1 'polypeptide(L)'
;MKDEGNSRGYLLRLLIKKRNQMVTFELYRRSTIGMCLTETLDEMVSSGILGPKLAIQVLVQFDKSMVEALDNQVKTKVFIKIGEVIDGPDDGNGMKRPVLDGVQYDYEVNA
;
A
#
# COMPACT_ATOMS: atom_id res chain seq x y z
N MET A 1 -1.35 -30.79 -17.21
CA MET A 1 -1.72 -29.37 -17.43
C MET A 1 -0.92 -28.58 -16.40
N LYS A 2 -0.07 -27.64 -16.86
CA LYS A 2 0.83 -26.88 -15.99
C LYS A 2 0.01 -25.78 -15.30
N ASP A 3 -0.04 -25.82 -13.98
CA ASP A 3 -0.65 -24.78 -13.14
C ASP A 3 0.22 -23.51 -13.18
N GLU A 4 -0.04 -22.62 -14.14
CA GLU A 4 0.58 -21.30 -14.27
C GLU A 4 -0.03 -20.27 -13.30
N GLY A 5 -0.24 -20.66 -12.04
CA GLY A 5 -1.07 -19.89 -11.09
C GLY A 5 -0.37 -19.32 -9.86
N ASN A 6 0.94 -19.51 -9.66
CA ASN A 6 1.54 -19.28 -8.34
C ASN A 6 2.68 -18.25 -8.24
N SER A 7 3.07 -17.55 -9.32
CA SER A 7 4.17 -16.57 -9.26
C SER A 7 3.83 -15.32 -8.44
N ARG A 8 2.57 -14.86 -8.53
CA ARG A 8 2.05 -13.66 -7.84
C ARG A 8 2.12 -13.75 -6.30
N GLY A 9 2.22 -14.96 -5.77
CA GLY A 9 2.21 -15.22 -4.33
C GLY A 9 3.60 -15.23 -3.68
N TYR A 10 4.70 -15.32 -4.43
CA TYR A 10 6.03 -15.50 -3.83
C TYR A 10 6.51 -14.24 -3.11
N LEU A 11 6.42 -13.06 -3.75
CA LEU A 11 6.77 -11.79 -3.12
C LEU A 11 5.83 -11.49 -1.95
N LEU A 12 4.53 -11.70 -2.10
CA LEU A 12 3.55 -11.51 -1.03
C LEU A 12 3.83 -12.44 0.18
N ARG A 13 4.17 -13.72 -0.07
CA ARG A 13 4.57 -14.68 0.98
C ARG A 13 5.90 -14.32 1.64
N LEU A 14 6.86 -13.76 0.88
CA LEU A 14 8.14 -13.28 1.40
C LEU A 14 7.96 -12.03 2.29
N LEU A 15 7.02 -11.15 1.95
CA LEU A 15 6.69 -9.95 2.72
C LEU A 15 5.95 -10.29 4.02
N ILE A 16 4.97 -11.20 3.98
CA ILE A 16 4.18 -11.60 5.15
C ILE A 16 5.03 -12.30 6.23
N LYS A 17 6.09 -13.02 5.85
CA LYS A 17 6.93 -13.80 6.79
C LYS A 17 7.87 -12.93 7.64
N LYS A 18 7.97 -11.62 7.39
CA LYS A 18 8.86 -10.69 8.11
C LYS A 18 8.09 -9.74 9.06
N ARG A 19 7.14 -10.28 9.85
CA ARG A 19 6.37 -9.51 10.84
C ARG A 19 7.16 -9.26 12.13
N ASN A 20 7.77 -8.08 12.23
CA ASN A 20 7.71 -7.20 13.40
C ASN A 20 8.35 -5.85 13.04
N GLN A 21 7.64 -4.73 13.30
CA GLN A 21 8.00 -3.31 13.10
C GLN A 21 7.69 -2.62 11.74
N MET A 22 7.26 -3.32 10.68
CA MET A 22 7.13 -2.72 9.32
C MET A 22 5.69 -2.41 8.84
N VAL A 23 4.69 -2.30 9.73
CA VAL A 23 3.27 -2.21 9.30
C VAL A 23 2.90 -0.85 8.68
N THR A 24 3.59 0.24 9.04
CA THR A 24 3.29 1.59 8.52
C THR A 24 3.92 1.88 7.16
N PHE A 25 5.12 1.37 6.91
CA PHE A 25 5.90 1.65 5.70
C PHE A 25 5.37 0.90 4.47
N GLU A 26 4.90 -0.33 4.65
CA GLU A 26 4.35 -1.13 3.54
C GLU A 26 2.93 -0.71 3.12
N LEU A 27 2.25 0.12 3.93
CA LEU A 27 0.88 0.59 3.63
C LEU A 27 0.82 1.28 2.27
N TYR A 28 1.82 2.12 1.96
CA TYR A 28 1.87 2.88 0.71
C TYR A 28 2.09 2.00 -0.52
N ARG A 29 2.52 0.74 -0.37
CA ARG A 29 2.59 -0.20 -1.49
C ARG A 29 1.21 -0.57 -2.03
N ARG A 30 0.14 -0.37 -1.24
CA ARG A 30 -1.25 -0.54 -1.68
C ARG A 30 -1.84 0.68 -2.39
N SER A 31 -1.09 1.79 -2.46
CA SER A 31 -1.47 2.94 -3.29
C SER A 31 -1.35 2.58 -4.78
N THR A 32 -2.01 3.33 -5.66
CA THR A 32 -1.93 3.11 -7.12
C THR A 32 -0.48 3.07 -7.62
N ILE A 33 0.36 4.00 -7.15
CA ILE A 33 1.77 4.05 -7.54
C ILE A 33 2.57 2.87 -6.96
N GLY A 34 2.27 2.46 -5.72
CA GLY A 34 2.90 1.29 -5.09
C GLY A 34 2.53 -0.03 -5.77
N MET A 35 1.27 -0.18 -6.21
CA MET A 35 0.80 -1.35 -6.96
C MET A 35 1.50 -1.42 -8.32
N CYS A 36 1.51 -0.32 -9.09
CA CYS A 36 2.20 -0.26 -10.38
C CYS A 36 3.70 -0.60 -10.26
N LEU A 37 4.38 -0.08 -9.23
CA LEU A 37 5.77 -0.42 -8.94
C LEU A 37 5.93 -1.92 -8.65
N THR A 38 5.07 -2.49 -7.81
CA THR A 38 5.14 -3.90 -7.44
C THR A 38 4.90 -4.83 -8.63
N GLU A 39 3.93 -4.49 -9.49
CA GLU A 39 3.64 -5.22 -10.73
C GLU A 39 4.84 -5.17 -11.68
N THR A 40 5.41 -3.98 -11.89
CA THR A 40 6.61 -3.81 -12.74
C THR A 40 7.80 -4.63 -12.21
N LEU A 41 8.03 -4.61 -10.89
CA LEU A 41 9.11 -5.38 -10.29
C LEU A 41 8.88 -6.90 -10.41
N ASP A 42 7.63 -7.37 -10.34
CA ASP A 42 7.29 -8.78 -10.55
C ASP A 42 7.54 -9.22 -12.00
N GLU A 43 7.23 -8.36 -12.97
CA GLU A 43 7.54 -8.58 -14.39
C GLU A 43 9.06 -8.61 -14.65
N MET A 44 9.83 -7.70 -14.03
CA MET A 44 11.29 -7.68 -14.16
C MET A 44 11.96 -8.88 -13.49
N VAL A 45 11.39 -9.38 -12.39
CA VAL A 45 11.88 -10.59 -11.71
C VAL A 45 11.56 -11.84 -12.52
N SER A 46 10.33 -11.95 -13.04
CA SER A 46 9.90 -13.10 -13.83
C SER A 46 10.60 -13.20 -15.18
N SER A 47 10.96 -12.08 -15.78
CA SER A 47 11.80 -12.00 -17.00
C SER A 47 13.30 -12.21 -16.75
N GLY A 48 13.73 -12.31 -15.49
CA GLY A 48 15.15 -12.52 -15.13
C GLY A 48 16.03 -11.27 -15.27
N ILE A 49 15.45 -10.10 -15.57
CA ILE A 49 16.17 -8.83 -15.64
C ILE A 49 16.70 -8.43 -14.25
N LEU A 50 15.91 -8.71 -13.21
CA LEU A 50 16.16 -8.23 -11.86
C LEU A 50 16.08 -9.39 -10.86
N GLY A 51 17.06 -9.49 -9.96
CA GLY A 51 17.05 -10.51 -8.91
C GLY A 51 16.00 -10.23 -7.82
N PRO A 52 15.30 -11.23 -7.26
CA PRO A 52 14.24 -11.01 -6.25
C PRO A 52 14.68 -10.17 -5.05
N LYS A 53 15.95 -10.31 -4.64
CA LYS A 53 16.54 -9.55 -3.53
C LYS A 53 16.62 -8.06 -3.84
N LEU A 54 16.94 -7.69 -5.08
CA LEU A 54 17.05 -6.30 -5.49
C LEU A 54 15.65 -5.66 -5.62
N ALA A 55 14.64 -6.41 -6.10
CA ALA A 55 13.25 -5.93 -6.13
C ALA A 55 12.74 -5.55 -4.73
N ILE A 56 13.05 -6.39 -3.73
CA ILE A 56 12.71 -6.09 -2.33
C ILE A 56 13.44 -4.83 -1.83
N GLN A 57 14.70 -4.62 -2.21
CA GLN A 57 15.43 -3.40 -1.83
C GLN A 57 14.83 -2.14 -2.46
N VAL A 58 14.33 -2.23 -3.71
CA VAL A 58 13.59 -1.14 -4.35
C VAL A 58 12.31 -0.82 -3.58
N LEU A 59 11.53 -1.84 -3.19
CA LEU A 59 10.33 -1.65 -2.37
C LEU A 59 10.65 -1.01 -1.02
N VAL A 60 11.73 -1.43 -0.35
CA VAL A 60 12.17 -0.81 0.91
C VAL A 60 12.56 0.66 0.71
N GLN A 61 13.17 1.01 -0.42
CA GLN A 61 13.47 2.41 -0.71
C GLN A 61 12.24 3.22 -1.08
N PHE A 62 11.30 2.63 -1.81
CA PHE A 62 10.02 3.24 -2.10
C PHE A 62 9.31 3.65 -0.80
N ASP A 63 9.23 2.74 0.18
CA ASP A 63 8.58 3.04 1.45
C ASP A 63 9.22 4.24 2.18
N LYS A 64 10.56 4.34 2.16
CA LYS A 64 11.29 5.46 2.75
C LYS A 64 10.99 6.77 2.03
N SER A 65 11.08 6.76 0.69
CA SER A 65 10.82 7.95 -0.12
C SER A 65 9.40 8.47 0.02
N MET A 66 8.42 7.57 0.20
CA MET A 66 7.02 7.96 0.41
C MET A 66 6.83 8.70 1.73
N VAL A 67 7.38 8.16 2.81
CA VAL A 67 7.29 8.83 4.11
C VAL A 67 8.01 10.18 4.08
N GLU A 68 9.20 10.24 3.50
CA GLU A 68 9.96 11.49 3.39
C GLU A 68 9.23 12.54 2.54
N ALA A 69 8.63 12.15 1.42
CA ALA A 69 7.89 13.07 0.55
C ALA A 69 6.60 13.56 1.22
N LEU A 70 5.86 12.68 1.89
CA LEU A 70 4.63 13.06 2.60
C LEU A 70 4.93 13.98 3.79
N ASP A 71 6.05 13.78 4.49
CA ASP A 71 6.43 14.60 5.65
C ASP A 71 6.98 15.98 5.22
N ASN A 72 7.84 16.02 4.20
CA ASN A 72 8.58 17.24 3.85
C ASN A 72 7.95 18.06 2.72
N GLN A 73 7.22 17.42 1.80
CA GLN A 73 6.75 18.08 0.57
C GLN A 73 5.25 18.37 0.59
N VAL A 74 4.45 17.55 1.28
CA VAL A 74 3.00 17.74 1.34
C VAL A 74 2.62 18.70 2.48
N LYS A 75 2.29 19.94 2.13
CA LYS A 75 1.83 20.97 3.07
C LYS A 75 0.32 21.19 3.03
N THR A 76 -0.36 20.58 2.06
CA THR A 76 -1.79 20.73 1.84
C THR A 76 -2.56 20.16 3.02
N LYS A 77 -3.50 20.95 3.55
CA LYS A 77 -4.43 20.51 4.60
C LYS A 77 -5.77 20.21 3.96
N VAL A 78 -6.34 19.07 4.32
CA VAL A 78 -7.67 18.65 3.88
C VAL A 78 -8.57 18.60 5.09
N PHE A 79 -9.69 19.30 5.02
CA PHE A 79 -10.75 19.20 6.03
C PHE A 79 -11.76 18.16 5.57
N ILE A 80 -11.95 17.15 6.40
CA ILE A 80 -12.88 16.05 6.14
C ILE A 80 -14.10 16.26 7.03
N LYS A 81 -15.26 16.46 6.43
CA LYS A 81 -16.55 16.47 7.14
C LYS A 81 -17.21 15.12 6.93
N ILE A 82 -17.49 14.43 8.03
CA ILE A 82 -18.15 13.11 8.02
C ILE A 82 -19.64 13.35 8.19
N GLY A 83 -20.46 12.75 7.33
CA GLY A 83 -21.92 12.75 7.47
C GLY A 83 -22.36 11.76 8.54
N GLU A 84 -22.03 10.49 8.35
CA GLU A 84 -22.35 9.42 9.29
C GLU A 84 -21.22 8.38 9.35
N VAL A 85 -21.04 7.75 10.51
CA VAL A 85 -20.17 6.58 10.66
C VAL A 85 -21.06 5.36 10.74
N ILE A 86 -21.02 4.52 9.70
CA ILE A 86 -21.80 3.29 9.64
C ILE A 86 -20.91 2.08 9.89
N ASP A 87 -21.52 1.02 10.42
CA ASP A 87 -20.89 -0.28 10.59
C ASP A 87 -20.55 -0.88 9.21
N GLY A 88 -19.26 -1.01 8.90
CA GLY A 88 -18.81 -1.71 7.72
C GLY A 88 -18.79 -3.23 7.89
N PRO A 89 -18.27 -3.96 6.89
CA PRO A 89 -18.27 -5.42 6.90
C PRO A 89 -17.48 -5.98 8.10
N ASP A 90 -17.99 -7.06 8.66
CA ASP A 90 -17.33 -7.84 9.71
C ASP A 90 -16.01 -8.40 9.16
N ASP A 91 -14.92 -8.22 9.89
CA ASP A 91 -13.61 -8.71 9.50
C ASP A 91 -13.40 -10.21 9.78
N GLY A 92 -14.44 -10.91 10.22
CA GLY A 92 -14.43 -12.33 10.54
C GLY A 92 -14.06 -12.63 11.99
N ASN A 93 -13.74 -11.59 12.78
CA ASN A 93 -13.41 -11.71 14.20
C ASN A 93 -14.48 -11.06 15.10
N GLY A 94 -15.66 -10.74 14.54
CA GLY A 94 -16.75 -10.06 15.25
C GLY A 94 -16.54 -8.56 15.39
N MET A 95 -15.51 -8.01 14.73
CA MET A 95 -15.22 -6.59 14.70
C MET A 95 -15.62 -6.02 13.34
N LYS A 96 -16.56 -5.08 13.36
CA LYS A 96 -16.95 -4.35 12.15
C LYS A 96 -16.04 -3.16 11.93
N ARG A 97 -15.49 -3.04 10.72
CA ARG A 97 -14.64 -1.88 10.37
C ARG A 97 -15.55 -0.68 10.11
N PRO A 98 -15.33 0.49 10.73
CA PRO A 98 -16.16 1.66 10.47
C PRO A 98 -16.01 2.11 9.02
N VAL A 99 -17.14 2.44 8.38
CA VAL A 99 -17.20 3.06 7.05
C VAL A 99 -17.76 4.47 7.23
N LEU A 100 -17.07 5.45 6.65
CA LEU A 100 -17.52 6.84 6.69
C LEU A 100 -18.44 7.07 5.49
N ASP A 101 -19.69 7.41 5.74
CA ASP A 101 -20.68 7.74 4.71
C ASP A 101 -20.95 9.25 4.66
N GLY A 102 -21.34 9.75 3.49
CA GLY A 102 -21.60 11.17 3.25
C GLY A 102 -20.37 12.08 3.44
N VAL A 103 -19.15 11.56 3.19
CA VAL A 103 -17.91 12.31 3.39
C VAL A 103 -17.79 13.47 2.39
N GLN A 104 -17.57 14.67 2.92
CA GLN A 104 -17.27 15.88 2.15
C GLN A 104 -15.82 16.32 2.40
N TYR A 105 -15.18 16.86 1.36
CA TYR A 105 -13.79 17.29 1.39
C TYR A 105 -13.68 18.78 1.02
N ASP A 106 -13.08 19.58 1.90
CA ASP A 106 -12.66 20.95 1.61
C ASP A 106 -11.13 21.00 1.55
N TYR A 107 -10.58 21.62 0.51
CA TYR A 107 -9.14 21.75 0.28
C TYR A 107 -8.70 23.19 0.57
N GLU A 108 -7.75 23.37 1.48
CA GLU A 108 -7.01 24.63 1.60
C GLU A 108 -5.63 24.45 0.97
N VAL A 109 -5.47 24.99 -0.25
CA VAL A 109 -4.16 25.14 -0.87
C VAL A 109 -3.48 26.34 -0.22
N ASN A 110 -2.62 26.08 0.76
CA ASN A 110 -1.75 27.11 1.32
C ASN A 110 -0.64 27.38 0.28
N ALA A 111 -0.83 28.43 -0.51
CA ALA A 111 0.16 28.96 -1.46
C ALA A 111 1.34 29.62 -0.74
#